data_AF-A0A2N1NDC6-F1
#
_entry.id   AF-A0A2N1NDC6-F1
#
_cell.length_a   1.000
_cell.length_b   1.000
_cell.length_c   1.000
_cell.angle_alpha   90.00
_cell.angle_beta   90.00
_cell.angle_gamma   90.00
#
_symmetry.space_group_name_H-M   'P 1'
#
loop_
_entity.id
_entity.type
_entity.pdbx_description
1 polymer ?
#
loop_
_entity_poly.entity_id
_entity_poly.type
_entity_poly.pdbx_seq_one_letter_code
_entity_poly.pdbx_strand_id
1 'polypeptide(L)' 'MSSGADNDNIILHCLIVPCGELNSLPRDRVQQTVTVGRSQAVSVLEATIQSRLGAPFNNIRRQIF' A
#
# COMPACT_ATOMS: atom_id res chain seq x y z
N MET A 1 18.05 -11.11 -24.58
CA MET A 1 17.43 -12.02 -23.59
C MET A 1 16.70 -11.14 -22.58
N SER A 2 15.38 -11.04 -22.66
CA SER A 2 14.62 -10.42 -21.56
C SER A 2 14.70 -11.38 -20.38
N SER A 3 15.34 -10.97 -19.29
CA SER A 3 15.37 -11.78 -18.08
C SER A 3 13.93 -11.88 -17.56
N GLY A 4 13.50 -13.09 -17.19
CA GLY A 4 12.17 -13.35 -16.63
C GLY A 4 11.88 -12.68 -15.28
N ALA A 5 12.63 -11.66 -14.89
CA ALA A 5 12.44 -10.87 -13.67
C ALA A 5 11.28 -9.85 -13.79
N ASP A 6 10.77 -9.62 -14.99
CA ASP A 6 9.71 -8.63 -15.25
C ASP A 6 8.30 -9.10 -14.78
N ASN A 7 8.14 -10.34 -14.30
CA ASN A 7 6.83 -10.90 -13.93
C ASN A 7 6.70 -11.31 -12.44
N ASP A 8 7.74 -11.07 -11.63
CA ASP A 8 7.72 -11.43 -10.20
C ASP A 8 7.02 -10.39 -9.33
N ASN A 9 6.81 -9.18 -9.86
CA ASN A 9 6.14 -8.09 -9.17
C ASN A 9 4.76 -7.81 -9.74
N ILE A 10 3.83 -7.43 -8.87
CA ILE A 10 2.52 -6.90 -9.23
C ILE A 10 2.44 -5.43 -8.82
N ILE A 11 1.73 -4.63 -9.63
CA ILE A 11 1.43 -3.24 -9.33
C ILE A 11 -0.03 -3.16 -8.90
N LEU A 12 -0.26 -2.64 -7.70
CA LEU A 12 -1.57 -2.46 -7.09
C LEU A 12 -1.89 -0.97 -7.00
N HIS A 13 -3.00 -0.57 -7.61
CA HIS A 13 -3.56 0.76 -7.41
C HIS A 13 -4.50 0.71 -6.20
N CYS A 14 -4.02 1.24 -5.07
CA CYS A 14 -4.72 1.23 -3.80
C CYS A 14 -5.44 2.57 -3.58
N LEU A 15 -6.73 2.51 -3.22
CA LEU A 15 -7.49 3.64 -2.70
C LEU A 15 -7.72 3.42 -1.20
N ILE A 16 -7.12 4.27 -0.38
CA ILE A 16 -7.28 4.23 1.07
C ILE A 16 -8.50 5.06 1.41
N VAL A 17 -9.63 4.43 1.67
CA VAL A 17 -10.83 5.15 2.11
C VAL A 17 -10.61 5.63 3.54
N PRO A 18 -10.47 6.95 3.78
CA PRO A 18 -10.34 7.44 5.13
C PRO A 18 -11.67 7.27 5.87
N CYS A 19 -11.62 6.66 7.04
CA CYS A 19 -12.74 6.59 7.99
C CYS A 19 -12.30 7.24 9.30
N GLY A 20 -13.16 8.08 9.90
CA GLY A 20 -12.89 8.72 11.19
C GLY A 20 -11.66 9.63 11.17
N GLU A 21 -10.66 9.31 11.99
CA GLU A 21 -9.42 10.10 12.17
C GLU A 21 -8.56 10.22 10.90
N LEU A 22 -8.80 9.37 9.91
CA LEU A 22 -8.14 9.40 8.60
C LEU A 22 -8.70 10.49 7.67
N ASN A 23 -9.81 11.17 8.02
CA ASN A 23 -10.45 12.19 7.18
C ASN A 23 -9.57 13.39 6.85
N SER A 24 -8.51 13.62 7.63
CA SER A 24 -7.53 14.67 7.39
C SER A 24 -6.42 14.26 6.40
N LEU A 25 -6.44 13.03 5.88
CA LEU A 25 -5.43 12.58 4.92
C LEU A 25 -5.56 13.35 3.61
N PRO A 26 -4.45 13.94 3.12
CA PRO A 26 -4.46 14.59 1.84
C PRO A 26 -4.61 13.56 0.71
N ARG A 27 -5.26 13.98 -0.37
CA ARG A 27 -5.73 13.11 -1.47
C ARG A 27 -4.61 12.31 -2.14
N ASP A 28 -3.43 12.91 -2.22
CA ASP A 28 -2.19 12.32 -2.73
C ASP A 28 -1.68 11.16 -1.86
N ARG A 29 -2.02 11.13 -0.57
CA ARG A 29 -1.71 9.99 0.32
C ARG A 29 -2.78 8.91 0.33
N VAL A 30 -3.99 9.24 -0.10
CA VAL A 30 -5.13 8.32 -0.19
C VAL A 30 -5.02 7.41 -1.42
N GLN A 31 -4.59 7.96 -2.56
CA GLN A 31 -4.41 7.20 -3.79
C GLN A 31 -2.93 6.81 -3.94
N GLN A 32 -2.62 5.52 -3.82
CA GLN A 32 -1.25 5.03 -3.86
C GLN A 32 -1.08 3.92 -4.90
N THR A 33 0.03 3.96 -5.63
CA THR A 33 0.44 2.86 -6.52
C THR A 33 1.56 2.10 -5.84
N VAL A 34 1.32 0.85 -5.47
CA VAL A 34 2.24 0.02 -4.68
C VAL A 34 2.69 -1.16 -5.52
N THR A 35 4.00 -1.39 -5.54
CA THR A 35 4.61 -2.55 -6.20
C THR A 35 5.04 -3.54 -5.13
N VAL A 36 4.57 -4.78 -5.22
CA VAL A 36 4.95 -5.89 -4.32
C VAL A 36 5.24 -7.14 -5.12
N GLY A 37 6.05 -8.04 -4.56
CA GLY A 37 6.27 -9.35 -5.18
C GLY A 37 4.99 -10.19 -5.15
N ARG A 38 4.68 -10.88 -6.26
CA ARG A 38 3.49 -11.75 -6.39
C ARG A 38 3.40 -12.82 -5.30
N SER A 39 4.55 -13.34 -4.89
CA SER A 39 4.66 -14.39 -3.89
C SER A 39 4.91 -13.86 -2.47
N GLN A 40 4.89 -12.54 -2.28
CA GLN A 40 5.10 -11.95 -0.96
C GLN A 40 3.82 -12.00 -0.11
N ALA A 41 4.00 -12.11 1.20
CA ALA A 41 2.89 -12.07 2.14
C ALA A 41 2.20 -10.70 2.12
N VAL A 42 0.89 -10.70 2.41
CA VAL A 42 0.08 -9.47 2.50
C VAL A 42 0.64 -8.48 3.53
N SER A 43 1.31 -8.96 4.58
CA SER A 43 1.99 -8.10 5.57
C SER A 43 3.05 -7.18 4.96
N VAL A 44 3.70 -7.59 3.85
CA VAL A 44 4.67 -6.76 3.13
C VAL A 44 3.96 -5.60 2.42
N LEU A 45 2.78 -5.88 1.85
CA LEU A 45 1.93 -4.85 1.24
C LEU A 45 1.45 -3.87 2.30
N GLU A 46 0.96 -4.36 3.44
CA GLU A 46 0.53 -3.53 4.58
C GLU A 46 1.64 -2.62 5.08
N ALA A 47 2.83 -3.17 5.35
CA ALA A 47 3.99 -2.41 5.81
C ALA A 47 4.42 -1.34 4.80
N THR A 48 4.36 -1.66 3.51
CA THR A 48 4.68 -0.70 2.43
C THR A 48 3.68 0.45 2.40
N ILE A 49 2.38 0.17 2.55
CA ILE A 49 1.38 1.23 2.58
C ILE A 49 1.51 2.07 3.86
N GLN A 50 1.78 1.44 5.02
CA GLN A 50 1.97 2.13 6.29
C GLN A 50 3.20 3.06 6.28
N SER A 51 4.32 2.62 5.71
CA SER A 51 5.53 3.46 5.62
C SER A 51 5.28 4.73 4.79
N ARG A 52 4.51 4.61 3.70
CA ARG A 52 4.14 5.72 2.82
C ARG A 52 3.13 6.68 3.43
N LEU A 53 2.21 6.17 4.23
CA LEU A 53 1.28 7.01 4.98
C LEU A 53 1.99 7.92 5.99
N GLY A 54 3.08 7.45 6.59
CA GLY A 54 3.85 8.18 7.59
C GLY A 54 3.09 8.43 8.89
N ALA A 55 3.75 8.99 9.90
CA ALA A 55 3.11 9.36 11.16
C ALA A 55 2.07 10.47 10.96
N PRO A 56 0.95 10.47 11.72
CA PRO A 56 0.55 9.50 12.76
C PRO A 56 -0.16 8.24 12.20
N PHE A 57 -0.33 8.14 10.88
CA PHE A 57 -1.20 7.15 10.25
C PHE A 57 -0.52 5.79 9.97
N ASN A 58 0.79 5.67 10.26
CA ASN A 58 1.60 4.47 10.06
C ASN A 58 1.28 3.31 11.02
N ASN A 59 0.55 3.57 12.11
CA ASN A 59 0.15 2.55 13.10
C ASN A 59 -1.34 2.22 13.10
N ILE A 60 -2.12 2.75 12.15
CA ILE A 60 -3.56 2.51 12.13
C ILE A 60 -3.82 1.10 11.60
N ARG A 61 -4.57 0.31 12.39
CA ARG A 61 -5.02 -1.03 11.99
C ARG A 61 -5.91 -0.92 10.75
N ARG A 62 -5.57 -1.67 9.71
CA ARG A 62 -6.36 -1.77 8.49
C ARG A 62 -7.14 -3.08 8.50
N GLN A 63 -8.40 -3.04 8.08
CA GLN A 63 -9.09 -4.23 7.61
C GLN A 63 -8.92 -4.30 6.10
N ILE A 64 -8.26 -5.34 5.62
CA ILE A 64 -8.26 -5.72 4.21
C ILE A 64 -9.51 -6.58 4.02
N PHE A 65 -10.47 -6.09 3.24
CA PHE A 65 -11.70 -6.80 2.88
C PHE A 65 -11.54 -7.51 1.53
#